data_AF-A0A497FKN6-F1
#
_entry.id   AF-A0A497FKN6-F1
#
_cell.length_a   1.000
_cell.length_b   1.000
_cell.length_c   1.000
_cell.angle_alpha   90.00
_cell.angle_beta   90.00
_cell.angle_gamma   90.00
#
_symmetry.space_group_name_H-M   'P 1'
#
loop_
_entity.id
_entity.type
_entity.pdbx_description
1 polymer ?
#
loop_
_entity_poly.entity_id
_entity_poly.type
_entity_poly.pdbx_seq_one_letter_code
_entity_poly.pdbx_strand_id
1 'polypeptide(L)'
;MLSPTKIAIEEFSKIDNLIEKIYSIDREKLNKCCSAFRSRARSTLSQIVDLGLPSTILFIYSKCEKEIFSLLNENKINELGKKEPLKVAYGLYLLLIKDILKDRLGMVSQEDPLNFSKELLADKVKLSLATASLLKILIEVKKIAEAVYKEETGRER
;
A
#
# COMPACT_ATOMS: atom_id res chain seq x y z
N MET A 1 19.00 2.32 -13.01
CA MET A 1 17.73 1.89 -12.37
C MET A 1 18.03 1.65 -10.88
N LEU A 2 17.27 2.24 -9.96
CA LEU A 2 17.44 1.96 -8.52
C LEU A 2 17.11 0.47 -8.27
N SER A 3 17.82 -0.19 -7.35
CA SER A 3 17.53 -1.58 -7.01
C SER A 3 16.15 -1.70 -6.35
N PRO A 4 15.42 -2.83 -6.52
CA PRO A 4 14.12 -3.03 -5.88
C PRO A 4 14.16 -2.83 -4.37
N THR A 5 15.23 -3.29 -3.71
CA THR A 5 15.45 -3.10 -2.27
C THR A 5 15.57 -1.63 -1.89
N LYS A 6 16.31 -0.82 -2.66
CA LYS A 6 16.44 0.62 -2.36
C LYS A 6 15.11 1.35 -2.51
N ILE A 7 14.36 1.06 -3.57
CA ILE A 7 13.01 1.62 -3.75
C ILE A 7 12.10 1.21 -2.59
N ALA A 8 12.12 -0.07 -2.21
CA ALA A 8 11.31 -0.58 -1.12
C ALA A 8 11.62 0.10 0.22
N ILE A 9 12.89 0.34 0.54
CA ILE A 9 13.28 1.07 1.75
C ILE A 9 12.73 2.50 1.70
N GLU A 10 12.94 3.22 0.60
CA GLU A 10 12.48 4.61 0.47
C GLU A 10 10.95 4.73 0.60
N GLU A 11 10.19 3.88 -0.10
CA GLU A 11 8.73 3.93 -0.04
C GLU A 11 8.17 3.43 1.29
N PHE A 12 8.75 2.37 1.87
CA PHE A 12 8.35 1.90 3.20
C PHE A 12 8.60 2.98 4.26
N SER A 13 9.76 3.65 4.24
CA SER A 13 10.06 4.72 5.18
C SER A 13 9.10 5.90 5.07
N LYS A 14 8.61 6.25 3.86
CA LYS A 14 7.57 7.27 3.72
C LYS A 14 6.27 6.84 4.41
N ILE A 15 5.84 5.59 4.18
CA ILE A 15 4.62 5.06 4.79
C ILE A 15 4.74 4.96 6.31
N ASP A 16 5.87 4.46 6.82
CA ASP A 16 6.14 4.34 8.24
C ASP A 16 6.06 5.71 8.94
N ASN A 17 6.72 6.72 8.38
CA ASN A 17 6.62 8.10 8.84
C ASN A 17 5.19 8.64 8.80
N LEU A 18 4.38 8.25 7.80
CA LEU A 18 2.98 8.65 7.72
C LEU A 18 2.15 7.99 8.83
N ILE A 19 2.33 6.69 9.07
CA ILE A 19 1.64 5.96 10.15
C ILE A 19 1.93 6.60 11.50
N GLU A 20 3.20 6.86 11.80
CA GLU A 20 3.63 7.53 13.04
C GLU A 20 3.02 8.93 13.16
N LYS A 21 2.92 9.70 12.06
CA LYS A 21 2.25 11.01 12.10
C LYS A 21 0.74 10.89 12.38
N ILE A 22 0.05 9.97 11.72
CA ILE A 22 -1.40 9.75 11.84
C ILE A 22 -1.79 9.34 13.27
N TYR A 23 -0.98 8.50 13.91
CA TYR A 23 -1.29 7.93 15.23
C TYR A 23 -0.28 8.29 16.32
N SER A 24 0.42 9.42 16.17
CA SER A 24 1.49 9.88 17.09
C SER A 24 1.09 9.92 18.57
N ILE A 25 -0.19 10.16 18.86
CA ILE A 25 -0.74 10.25 20.22
C ILE A 25 -1.55 9.01 20.64
N ASP A 26 -1.78 8.05 19.75
CA ASP A 26 -2.62 6.86 19.97
C ASP A 26 -1.84 5.59 19.62
N ARG A 27 -1.07 5.10 20.59
CA ARG A 27 -0.21 3.92 20.43
C ARG A 27 -0.98 2.64 20.11
N GLU A 28 -2.23 2.52 20.56
CA GLU A 28 -3.05 1.36 20.26
C GLU A 28 -3.42 1.35 18.77
N LYS A 29 -3.92 2.47 18.24
CA LYS A 29 -4.23 2.59 16.81
C LYS A 29 -3.00 2.48 15.93
N LEU A 30 -1.87 3.05 16.36
CA LEU A 30 -0.58 2.89 15.70
C LEU A 30 -0.25 1.40 15.49
N ASN A 31 -0.23 0.63 16.59
CA ASN A 31 0.10 -0.80 16.53
C ASN A 31 -0.88 -1.59 15.65
N LYS A 32 -2.18 -1.29 15.74
CA LYS A 32 -3.21 -1.91 14.87
C LYS A 32 -2.98 -1.58 13.40
N CYS A 33 -2.65 -0.33 13.07
CA CYS A 33 -2.37 0.08 11.70
C CYS A 33 -1.11 -0.61 11.15
N CYS A 34 -0.02 -0.64 11.91
CA CYS A 34 1.23 -1.32 11.55
C CYS A 34 1.01 -2.82 11.30
N SER A 35 0.29 -3.49 12.20
CA SER A 35 -0.05 -4.92 12.05
C SER A 35 -0.94 -5.18 10.83
N ALA A 36 -1.95 -4.34 10.62
CA ALA A 36 -2.82 -4.44 9.46
C ALA A 36 -2.05 -4.22 8.16
N PHE A 37 -1.15 -3.23 8.12
CA PHE A 37 -0.29 -2.95 6.98
C PHE A 37 0.65 -4.13 6.67
N ARG A 38 1.32 -4.68 7.70
CA ARG A 38 2.13 -5.91 7.57
C ARG A 38 1.33 -7.05 6.96
N SER A 39 0.09 -7.23 7.42
CA SER A 39 -0.80 -8.26 6.89
C SER A 39 -1.14 -8.04 5.41
N ARG A 40 -1.35 -6.79 4.97
CA ARG A 40 -1.57 -6.46 3.55
C ARG A 40 -0.32 -6.72 2.72
N ALA A 41 0.86 -6.34 3.23
CA ALA A 41 2.14 -6.60 2.58
C ALA A 41 2.36 -8.09 2.28
N ARG A 42 1.88 -8.97 3.18
CA ARG A 42 1.91 -10.42 2.98
C ARG A 42 0.88 -10.89 1.95
N SER A 43 -0.39 -10.52 2.12
CA SER A 43 -1.49 -11.08 1.31
C SER A 43 -1.56 -10.51 -0.10
N THR A 44 -1.15 -9.26 -0.32
CA THR A 44 -1.32 -8.60 -1.62
C THR A 44 -0.44 -9.22 -2.70
N LEU A 45 0.71 -9.79 -2.34
CA LEU A 45 1.57 -10.50 -3.29
C LEU A 45 0.84 -11.67 -3.95
N SER A 46 0.21 -12.55 -3.17
CA SER A 46 -0.55 -13.67 -3.72
C SER A 46 -1.78 -13.18 -4.48
N GLN A 47 -2.47 -12.15 -4.00
CA GLN A 47 -3.62 -11.57 -4.71
C GLN A 47 -3.24 -11.07 -6.11
N ILE A 48 -2.08 -10.40 -6.26
CA ILE A 48 -1.62 -9.95 -7.58
C ILE A 48 -1.35 -11.14 -8.51
N VAL A 49 -0.77 -12.22 -8.00
CA VAL A 49 -0.49 -13.45 -8.77
C VAL A 49 -1.79 -14.15 -9.18
N ASP A 50 -2.74 -14.28 -8.25
CA ASP A 50 -3.96 -15.08 -8.45
C ASP A 50 -5.05 -14.32 -9.22
N LEU A 51 -5.20 -13.02 -8.97
CA LEU A 51 -6.30 -12.19 -9.49
C LEU A 51 -5.86 -11.17 -10.54
N GLY A 52 -4.55 -10.94 -10.66
CA GLY A 52 -3.97 -9.87 -11.45
C GLY A 52 -3.89 -8.52 -10.72
N LEU A 53 -2.96 -7.68 -11.18
CA LEU A 53 -2.68 -6.37 -10.60
C LEU A 53 -3.91 -5.43 -10.58
N PRO A 54 -4.64 -5.19 -11.69
CA PRO A 54 -5.78 -4.26 -11.69
C PRO A 54 -6.90 -4.70 -10.73
N SER A 55 -7.25 -5.98 -10.73
CA SER A 55 -8.26 -6.54 -9.82
C SER A 55 -7.88 -6.35 -8.36
N THR A 56 -6.60 -6.55 -8.04
CA THR A 56 -6.08 -6.40 -6.68
C THR A 56 -6.10 -4.94 -6.23
N ILE A 57 -5.73 -4.00 -7.10
CA ILE A 57 -5.83 -2.56 -6.84
C ILE A 57 -7.27 -2.18 -6.50
N LEU A 58 -8.23 -2.61 -7.32
CA LEU A 58 -9.66 -2.29 -7.12
C LEU A 58 -10.20 -2.94 -5.84
N PHE A 59 -9.76 -4.15 -5.52
CA PHE A 59 -10.09 -4.80 -4.25
C PHE A 59 -9.59 -3.98 -3.06
N ILE A 60 -8.31 -3.60 -3.03
CA ILE A 60 -7.72 -2.78 -1.96
C ILE A 60 -8.47 -1.45 -1.86
N TYR A 61 -8.77 -0.81 -2.99
CA TYR A 61 -9.52 0.44 -3.02
C TYR A 61 -10.92 0.29 -2.41
N SER A 62 -11.61 -0.81 -2.71
CA SER A 62 -12.94 -1.09 -2.11
C SER A 62 -12.90 -1.24 -0.58
N LYS A 63 -11.76 -1.65 -0.01
CA LYS A 63 -11.57 -1.84 1.43
C LYS A 63 -11.09 -0.58 2.16
N CYS A 64 -10.39 0.31 1.46
CA CYS A 64 -9.91 1.59 1.98
C CYS A 64 -11.05 2.58 2.25
N GLU A 65 -12.18 2.50 1.54
CA GLU A 65 -13.15 3.61 1.37
C GLU A 65 -12.55 4.80 0.62
N LYS A 66 -13.32 5.36 -0.32
CA LYS A 66 -12.89 6.46 -1.19
C LYS A 66 -12.44 7.71 -0.42
N GLU A 67 -13.14 8.01 0.67
CA GLU A 67 -12.83 9.17 1.52
C GLU A 67 -11.42 9.07 2.12
N ILE A 68 -11.04 7.91 2.66
CA ILE A 68 -9.71 7.71 3.27
C ILE A 68 -8.61 7.89 2.23
N PHE A 69 -8.80 7.38 1.01
CA PHE A 69 -7.81 7.56 -0.05
C PHE A 69 -7.66 9.04 -0.45
N SER A 70 -8.76 9.80 -0.50
CA SER A 70 -8.70 11.26 -0.72
C SER A 70 -7.92 11.96 0.38
N LEU A 71 -8.21 11.65 1.65
CA LEU A 71 -7.53 12.23 2.81
C LEU A 71 -6.02 11.92 2.79
N LEU A 72 -5.64 10.72 2.35
CA LEU A 72 -4.23 10.34 2.18
C LEU A 72 -3.53 11.17 1.10
N ASN A 73 -4.14 11.34 -0.07
CA ASN A 73 -3.58 12.17 -1.14
C ASN A 73 -3.49 13.65 -0.72
N GLU A 74 -4.41 14.13 0.11
CA GLU A 74 -4.41 15.50 0.65
C GLU A 74 -3.54 15.66 1.91
N ASN A 75 -2.92 14.58 2.40
CA ASN A 75 -2.10 14.54 3.61
C ASN A 75 -2.84 15.09 4.87
N LYS A 76 -4.13 14.77 5.00
CA LYS A 76 -5.03 15.19 6.09
C LYS A 76 -4.91 14.28 7.33
N ILE A 77 -3.74 14.38 7.98
CA ILE A 77 -3.31 13.51 9.09
C ILE A 77 -4.32 13.46 10.25
N ASN A 78 -4.86 14.61 10.65
CA ASN A 78 -5.77 14.71 11.80
C ASN A 78 -7.11 13.99 11.55
N GLU A 79 -7.63 14.08 10.32
CA GLU A 79 -8.83 13.38 9.90
C GLU A 79 -8.60 11.87 9.79
N LEU A 80 -7.43 11.46 9.28
CA LEU A 80 -7.03 10.05 9.18
C LEU A 80 -6.93 9.38 10.56
N GLY A 81 -6.44 10.10 11.58
CA GLY A 81 -6.33 9.58 12.95
C GLY A 81 -7.69 9.21 13.57
N LYS A 82 -8.79 9.78 13.05
CA LYS A 82 -10.17 9.47 13.47
C LYS A 82 -10.75 8.24 12.76
N LYS A 83 -10.15 7.78 11.67
CA LYS A 83 -10.64 6.65 10.87
C LYS A 83 -10.17 5.31 11.46
N GLU A 84 -10.82 4.24 11.01
CA GLU A 84 -10.51 2.87 11.42
C GLU A 84 -9.09 2.46 10.94
N PRO A 85 -8.18 2.01 11.83
CA PRO A 85 -6.79 1.70 11.46
C PRO A 85 -6.65 0.68 10.33
N LEU A 86 -7.55 -0.30 10.26
CA LEU A 86 -7.55 -1.31 9.21
C LEU A 86 -7.79 -0.69 7.82
N LYS A 87 -8.79 0.19 7.71
CA LYS A 87 -9.12 0.87 6.44
C LYS A 87 -8.01 1.84 6.03
N VAL A 88 -7.43 2.55 6.99
CA VAL A 88 -6.24 3.40 6.77
C VAL A 88 -5.06 2.58 6.27
N ALA A 89 -4.81 1.38 6.82
CA ALA A 89 -3.74 0.50 6.34
C ALA A 89 -3.94 0.04 4.89
N TYR A 90 -5.19 -0.26 4.47
CA TYR A 90 -5.48 -0.52 3.06
C TYR A 90 -5.17 0.71 2.19
N GLY A 91 -5.57 1.90 2.63
CA GLY A 91 -5.30 3.15 1.92
C GLY A 91 -3.81 3.44 1.77
N LEU A 92 -3.03 3.26 2.84
CA LEU A 92 -1.58 3.45 2.83
C LEU A 92 -0.89 2.45 1.90
N TYR A 93 -1.35 1.19 1.88
CA TYR A 93 -0.79 0.19 0.97
C TYR A 93 -1.13 0.52 -0.49
N LEU A 94 -2.34 1.03 -0.76
CA LEU A 94 -2.73 1.50 -2.08
C LEU A 94 -1.91 2.72 -2.53
N LEU A 95 -1.66 3.66 -1.62
CA LEU A 95 -0.81 4.82 -1.85
C LEU A 95 0.61 4.37 -2.24
N LEU A 96 1.19 3.42 -1.49
CA LEU A 96 2.49 2.84 -1.82
C LEU A 96 2.53 2.20 -3.22
N ILE A 97 1.50 1.43 -3.59
CA ILE A 97 1.41 0.84 -4.94
C ILE A 97 1.37 1.93 -6.01
N LYS A 98 0.53 2.95 -5.80
CA LYS A 98 0.39 4.08 -6.72
C LYS A 98 1.72 4.80 -6.91
N ASP A 99 2.40 5.17 -5.83
CA ASP A 99 3.66 5.93 -5.86
C ASP A 99 4.77 5.12 -6.55
N ILE A 100 4.84 3.80 -6.32
CA ILE A 100 5.79 2.94 -7.05
C ILE A 100 5.46 2.92 -8.55
N LEU A 101 4.20 2.64 -8.91
CA LEU A 101 3.81 2.54 -10.32
C LEU A 101 4.01 3.85 -11.07
N LYS A 102 3.66 4.98 -10.45
CA LYS A 102 3.73 6.30 -11.05
C LYS A 102 5.16 6.85 -11.02
N ASP A 103 5.72 7.06 -9.83
CA ASP A 103 6.92 7.87 -9.66
C ASP A 103 8.22 7.07 -9.82
N ARG A 104 8.19 5.76 -9.53
CA ARG A 104 9.39 4.91 -9.62
C ARG A 104 9.48 4.16 -10.93
N LEU A 105 8.35 3.73 -11.46
CA LEU A 105 8.30 2.91 -12.67
C LEU A 105 7.78 3.67 -13.91
N GLY A 106 7.11 4.82 -13.75
CA GLY A 106 6.53 5.56 -14.88
C GLY A 106 5.44 4.77 -15.64
N MET A 107 4.78 3.84 -14.96
CA MET A 107 3.82 2.89 -15.54
C MET A 107 2.38 3.39 -15.50
N VAL A 108 2.10 4.44 -14.75
CA VAL A 108 0.77 5.08 -14.74
C VAL A 108 0.93 6.59 -14.60
N SER A 109 -0.01 7.37 -15.12
CA SER A 109 -0.04 8.83 -14.90
C SER A 109 -1.20 9.26 -14.00
N GLN A 110 -2.26 8.45 -13.93
CA GLN A 110 -3.48 8.76 -13.19
C GLN A 110 -3.31 8.57 -11.67
N GLU A 111 -3.98 9.41 -10.88
CA GLU A 111 -3.96 9.35 -9.40
C GLU A 111 -5.03 8.42 -8.83
N ASP A 112 -6.20 8.38 -9.48
CA ASP A 112 -7.34 7.61 -8.99
C ASP A 112 -7.17 6.11 -9.29
N PRO A 113 -7.42 5.21 -8.31
CA PRO A 113 -7.25 3.76 -8.46
C PRO A 113 -8.04 3.12 -9.59
N LEU A 114 -9.25 3.61 -9.86
CA LEU A 114 -10.04 3.12 -10.98
C LEU A 114 -9.41 3.54 -12.30
N ASN A 115 -8.94 4.78 -12.40
CA ASN A 115 -8.37 5.31 -13.63
C ASN A 115 -7.00 4.73 -13.96
N PHE A 116 -6.09 4.59 -12.99
CA PHE A 116 -4.80 3.94 -13.30
C PHE A 116 -4.94 2.43 -13.53
N SER A 117 -5.96 1.77 -12.95
CA SER A 117 -6.28 0.38 -13.31
C SER A 117 -6.73 0.25 -14.77
N LYS A 118 -7.57 1.18 -15.26
CA LYS A 118 -7.97 1.24 -16.67
C LYS A 118 -6.78 1.51 -17.58
N GLU A 119 -5.87 2.41 -17.18
CA GLU A 119 -4.64 2.72 -17.92
C GLU A 119 -3.75 1.48 -18.09
N LEU A 120 -3.57 0.70 -17.02
CA LEU A 120 -2.83 -0.56 -17.09
C LEU A 120 -3.52 -1.57 -18.01
N LEU A 121 -4.85 -1.69 -17.96
CA LEU A 121 -5.60 -2.63 -18.80
C LEU A 121 -5.57 -2.27 -20.29
N ALA A 122 -5.34 -1.01 -20.64
CA ALA A 122 -5.29 -0.56 -22.02
C ALA A 122 -4.04 -1.06 -22.78
N ASP A 123 -2.97 -1.43 -22.07
CA ASP A 123 -1.72 -1.94 -22.66
C ASP A 123 -1.22 -3.18 -21.91
N LYS A 124 -1.35 -4.34 -22.56
CA LYS A 124 -0.96 -5.64 -22.00
C LYS A 124 0.55 -5.75 -21.72
N VAL A 125 1.39 -5.14 -22.55
CA VAL A 125 2.85 -5.19 -22.37
C VAL A 125 3.22 -4.35 -21.16
N LYS A 126 2.67 -3.14 -21.07
CA LYS A 126 2.84 -2.25 -19.92
C LYS A 126 2.34 -2.89 -18.63
N LEU A 127 1.18 -3.54 -18.64
CA LEU A 127 0.64 -4.27 -17.50
C LEU A 127 1.57 -5.40 -17.05
N SER A 128 2.11 -6.20 -17.98
CA SER A 128 3.03 -7.29 -17.66
C SER A 128 4.32 -6.77 -17.02
N LEU A 129 4.91 -5.72 -17.60
CA LEU A 129 6.11 -5.06 -17.08
C LEU A 129 5.89 -4.41 -15.70
N ALA A 130 4.78 -3.70 -15.54
CA ALA A 130 4.38 -3.08 -14.28
C ALA A 130 4.21 -4.15 -13.19
N THR A 131 3.50 -5.24 -13.50
CA THR A 131 3.27 -6.34 -12.56
C THR A 131 4.58 -7.00 -12.12
N ALA A 132 5.44 -7.37 -13.08
CA ALA A 132 6.71 -8.02 -12.77
C ALA A 132 7.67 -7.13 -11.98
N SER A 133 7.70 -5.82 -12.28
CA SER A 133 8.56 -4.86 -11.59
C SER A 133 8.04 -4.54 -10.19
N LEU A 134 6.72 -4.33 -10.05
CA LEU A 134 6.07 -4.06 -8.77
C LEU A 134 6.23 -5.24 -7.81
N LEU A 135 6.01 -6.48 -8.26
CA LEU A 135 6.14 -7.67 -7.40
C LEU A 135 7.54 -7.78 -6.77
N LYS A 136 8.60 -7.49 -7.52
CA LYS A 136 9.98 -7.49 -6.98
C LYS A 136 10.14 -6.49 -5.84
N ILE A 137 9.54 -5.30 -5.97
CA ILE A 137 9.61 -4.25 -4.94
C ILE A 137 8.72 -4.63 -3.75
N LEU A 138 7.49 -5.09 -3.98
CA LEU A 138 6.57 -5.48 -2.92
C LEU A 138 7.06 -6.67 -2.10
N ILE A 139 7.85 -7.58 -2.68
CA ILE A 139 8.52 -8.65 -1.93
C ILE A 139 9.50 -8.06 -0.90
N GLU A 140 10.26 -7.05 -1.28
CA GLU A 140 11.18 -6.37 -0.37
C GLU A 140 10.41 -5.56 0.68
N VAL A 141 9.33 -4.86 0.30
CA VAL A 141 8.43 -4.17 1.25
C VAL A 141 7.84 -5.16 2.27
N LYS A 142 7.41 -6.35 1.83
CA LYS A 142 6.93 -7.41 2.73
C LYS A 142 8.01 -7.78 3.76
N LYS A 143 9.24 -8.07 3.33
CA LYS A 143 10.33 -8.45 4.24
C LYS A 143 10.60 -7.37 5.28
N ILE A 144 10.61 -6.11 4.85
CA ILE A 144 10.81 -4.96 5.75
C ILE A 144 9.64 -4.85 6.73
N ALA A 145 8.40 -4.91 6.24
CA ALA A 145 7.21 -4.83 7.10
C ALA A 145 7.16 -5.98 8.14
N GLU A 146 7.58 -7.19 7.76
CA GLU A 146 7.68 -8.34 8.68
C GLU A 146 8.78 -8.17 9.73
N ALA A 147 9.86 -7.46 9.40
CA ALA A 147 10.96 -7.18 10.32
C ALA A 147 10.64 -6.02 11.28
N VAL A 148 9.95 -4.98 10.80
CA VAL A 148 9.71 -3.74 11.55
C VAL A 148 8.43 -3.81 12.38
N TYR A 149 7.33 -4.33 11.82
CA TYR A 149 6.03 -4.34 12.49
C TYR A 149 5.76 -5.68 13.15
N LYS A 150 5.15 -5.68 14.33
CA LYS A 150 4.73 -6.91 15.00
C LYS A 150 3.47 -7.47 14.35
N GLU A 151 3.33 -8.79 14.39
CA GLU A 151 2.10 -9.46 14.01
C GLU A 151 1.03 -9.20 15.07
N GLU A 152 -0.24 -9.18 14.68
CA GLU A 152 -1.34 -9.18 15.66
C GLU A 152 -1.27 -10.51 16.40
N THR A 153 -0.81 -10.50 17.65
CA THR A 153 -0.95 -11.65 18.52
C THR A 153 -2.44 -11.86 18.72
N GLY A 154 -3.01 -12.80 17.96
CA GLY A 154 -4.38 -13.23 18.15
C GLY A 154 -4.58 -13.56 19.63
N ARG A 155 -5.68 -13.07 20.20
CA ARG A 155 -6.13 -13.42 21.55
C ARG A 155 -5.90 -14.92 21.76
N GLU A 156 -5.11 -15.27 22.77
CA GLU A 156 -5.16 -16.60 23.37
C GLU A 156 -6.64 -16.91 23.60
N ARG A 157 -7.15 -17.90 22.87
CA ARG A 157 -8.49 -18.44 23.06
C ARG A 157 -8.49 -19.33 24.28
#